data_AF-A0A6A5HRD1-F1
#
_entry.id   AF-A0A6A5HRD1-F1
#
_cell.length_a   1.000
_cell.length_b   1.000
_cell.length_c   1.000
_cell.angle_alpha   90.00
_cell.angle_beta   90.00
_cell.angle_gamma   90.00
#
_symmetry.space_group_name_H-M   'P 1'
#
loop_
_entity.id
_entity.type
_entity.pdbx_description
1 polymer ?
#
loop_
_entity_poly.entity_id
_entity_poly.type
_entity_poly.pdbx_seq_one_letter_code
_entity_poly.pdbx_strand_id
1 'polypeptide(L)'
;MSMLILRSESIFHRCREEEVGCEMYYPARQSGSLTKDAQVVRLLFALVSLVIANYTIFKCSGSRNSGNETLIKNSKEKSESIRILSAVSWLLVATVMLHFVFTSLANDTNRANFTAQLLLIASLICAMIAWKEKYPAVCAHFVLMPVYLLFGDGLTPALITFIALSAMISKLVPKKSLSFVIALLIPFGFYHLGHSPVISSIPWHAAFIGIPGGATLRILPALFVLIHLNFSAISSVFVIFTNSDSRQQVTNERETLCSNFDFQTSTSWTLIETLVLMTMRATFSCLAASIHRRHLMVWKIFAPKFIFECILTIFFVISVNILSIISGREVYGSKENERREKIQ
;
A
#
# COMPACT_ATOMS: atom_id res chain seq x y z
N MET A 1 -19.36 9.46 1.81
CA MET A 1 -17.89 9.36 1.93
C MET A 1 -17.27 8.51 0.82
N SER A 2 -17.68 7.25 0.61
CA SER A 2 -17.11 6.35 -0.42
C SER A 2 -17.24 6.86 -1.86
N MET A 3 -18.39 7.42 -2.23
CA MET A 3 -18.62 8.00 -3.57
C MET A 3 -17.75 9.23 -3.87
N LEU A 4 -17.36 10.00 -2.84
CA LEU A 4 -16.46 11.16 -3.02
C LEU A 4 -15.02 10.71 -3.28
N ILE A 5 -14.58 9.62 -2.64
CA ILE A 5 -13.26 9.04 -2.88
C ILE A 5 -13.18 8.45 -4.29
N LEU A 6 -14.22 7.76 -4.75
CA LEU A 6 -14.28 7.24 -6.12
C LEU A 6 -14.25 8.34 -7.19
N ARG A 7 -14.73 9.55 -6.89
CA ARG A 7 -14.67 10.71 -7.80
C ARG A 7 -13.38 11.52 -7.69
N SER A 8 -12.54 11.25 -6.70
CA SER A 8 -11.29 11.99 -6.51
C SER A 8 -10.17 11.58 -7.49
N GLU A 9 -10.39 10.53 -8.30
CA GLU A 9 -9.49 10.13 -9.39
C GLU A 9 -9.13 11.31 -10.30
N SER A 10 -10.10 12.14 -10.66
CA SER A 10 -9.88 13.30 -11.55
C SER A 10 -8.89 14.32 -10.99
N ILE A 11 -8.72 14.39 -9.67
CA ILE A 11 -7.78 15.31 -9.00
C ILE A 11 -6.33 14.84 -9.18
N PHE A 12 -6.13 13.51 -9.25
CA PHE A 12 -4.81 12.88 -9.34
C PHE A 12 -4.48 12.44 -10.78
N HIS A 13 -5.39 12.67 -11.73
CA HIS A 13 -5.20 12.34 -13.14
C HIS A 13 -4.00 13.09 -13.73
N ARG A 14 -3.13 12.35 -14.41
CA ARG A 14 -2.02 12.90 -15.18
C ARG A 14 -2.37 12.88 -16.66
N CYS A 15 -2.26 14.03 -17.29
CA CYS A 15 -2.57 14.18 -18.71
C CYS A 15 -1.70 13.25 -19.57
N ARG A 16 -2.34 12.64 -20.56
CA ARG A 16 -1.65 11.83 -21.56
C ARG A 16 -1.21 12.71 -22.73
N GLU A 17 -0.14 12.30 -23.40
CA GLU A 17 0.34 12.99 -24.61
C GLU A 17 -0.72 13.08 -25.72
N GLU A 18 -1.66 12.13 -25.74
CA GLU A 18 -2.74 12.04 -26.72
C GLU A 18 -3.95 12.95 -26.36
N GLU A 19 -4.01 13.51 -25.14
CA GLU A 19 -5.14 14.32 -24.67
C GLU A 19 -4.95 15.80 -25.02
N VAL A 20 -5.77 16.30 -25.95
CA VAL A 20 -5.76 17.70 -26.36
C VAL A 20 -6.50 18.57 -25.34
N GLY A 21 -5.88 19.64 -24.87
CA GLY A 21 -6.50 20.59 -23.93
C GLY A 21 -6.63 20.06 -22.49
N CYS A 22 -5.83 19.07 -22.11
CA CYS A 22 -5.86 18.51 -20.76
C CYS A 22 -5.15 19.43 -19.75
N GLU A 23 -5.87 19.86 -18.72
CA GLU A 23 -5.31 20.62 -17.60
C GLU A 23 -5.17 19.73 -16.35
N MET A 24 -3.95 19.64 -15.83
CA MET A 24 -3.67 18.93 -14.58
C MET A 24 -3.97 19.81 -13.36
N TYR A 25 -4.57 19.23 -12.32
CA TYR A 25 -4.68 19.85 -11.00
C TYR A 25 -3.33 19.90 -10.27
N TYR A 26 -3.22 20.78 -9.26
CA TYR A 26 -1.98 20.99 -8.50
C TYR A 26 -1.33 19.70 -7.94
N PRO A 27 -2.07 18.72 -7.39
CA PRO A 27 -1.47 17.50 -6.84
C PRO A 27 -0.82 16.59 -7.90
N ALA A 28 -1.34 16.59 -9.12
CA ALA A 28 -0.87 15.71 -10.20
C ALA A 28 0.34 16.28 -10.98
N ARG A 29 0.56 17.60 -10.91
CA ARG A 29 1.65 18.31 -11.60
C ARG A 29 3.01 18.09 -10.93
N GLN A 30 4.07 18.13 -11.74
CA GLN A 30 5.45 18.10 -11.27
C GLN A 30 5.79 19.32 -10.41
N SER A 31 6.61 19.15 -9.36
CA SER A 31 7.00 20.24 -8.44
C SER A 31 7.57 21.46 -9.16
N GLY A 32 8.47 21.24 -10.13
CA GLY A 32 9.19 22.31 -10.82
C GLY A 32 8.32 23.22 -11.69
N SER A 33 7.12 22.80 -12.07
CA SER A 33 6.20 23.62 -12.90
C SER A 33 5.21 24.46 -12.09
N LEU A 34 5.22 24.32 -10.75
CA LEU A 34 4.34 25.06 -9.85
C LEU A 34 5.00 26.33 -9.32
N THR A 35 4.17 27.34 -9.05
CA THR A 35 4.58 28.50 -8.23
C THR A 35 4.87 28.07 -6.80
N LYS A 36 5.67 28.86 -6.08
CA LYS A 36 6.04 28.57 -4.68
C LYS A 36 4.80 28.42 -3.78
N ASP A 37 3.79 29.27 -3.96
CA ASP A 37 2.54 29.19 -3.19
C ASP A 37 1.78 27.89 -3.48
N ALA A 38 1.71 27.47 -4.74
CA ALA A 38 1.07 26.22 -5.12
C ALA A 38 1.82 25.00 -4.58
N GLN A 39 3.16 25.04 -4.51
CA GLN A 39 3.96 24.00 -3.86
C GLN A 39 3.63 23.90 -2.36
N VAL A 40 3.47 25.04 -1.67
CA VAL A 40 3.09 25.06 -0.24
C VAL A 40 1.69 24.46 -0.03
N VAL A 41 0.71 24.81 -0.86
CA VAL A 41 -0.65 24.22 -0.78
C VAL A 41 -0.59 22.70 -0.97
N ARG A 42 0.21 22.22 -1.93
CA ARG A 42 0.42 20.78 -2.16
C ARG A 42 1.03 20.07 -0.95
N LEU A 43 2.05 20.69 -0.32
CA LEU A 43 2.68 20.19 0.90
C LEU A 43 1.71 20.17 2.09
N LEU A 44 0.88 21.20 2.25
CA LEU A 44 -0.14 21.25 3.29
C LEU A 44 -1.18 20.14 3.11
N PHE A 45 -1.60 19.87 1.88
CA PHE A 45 -2.52 18.78 1.59
C PHE A 45 -1.91 17.41 1.94
N ALA A 46 -0.63 17.20 1.62
CA ALA A 46 0.13 16.02 2.03
C ALA A 46 0.23 15.89 3.56
N LEU A 47 0.57 16.98 4.27
CA LEU A 47 0.67 17.02 5.73
C LEU A 47 -0.64 16.62 6.39
N VAL A 48 -1.75 17.26 6.01
CA VAL A 48 -3.08 16.98 6.56
C VAL A 48 -3.44 15.52 6.36
N SER A 49 -3.17 14.96 5.18
CA SER A 49 -3.46 13.55 4.89
C SER A 49 -2.65 12.59 5.77
N LEU A 50 -1.35 12.84 5.99
CA LEU A 50 -0.50 12.03 6.87
C LEU A 50 -0.91 12.12 8.33
N VAL A 51 -1.24 13.33 8.81
CA VAL A 51 -1.71 13.57 10.19
C VAL A 51 -2.99 12.77 10.45
N ILE A 52 -3.95 12.82 9.53
CA ILE A 52 -5.22 12.07 9.63
C ILE A 52 -4.96 10.56 9.62
N ALA A 53 -4.10 10.07 8.70
CA ALA A 53 -3.76 8.65 8.61
C ALA A 53 -3.11 8.14 9.91
N ASN A 54 -2.09 8.85 10.40
CA ASN A 54 -1.38 8.50 11.62
C ASN A 54 -2.32 8.49 12.84
N TYR A 55 -3.14 9.54 13.00
CA TYR A 55 -4.13 9.61 14.07
C TYR A 55 -5.14 8.44 14.03
N THR A 56 -5.64 8.11 12.83
CA THR A 56 -6.64 7.04 12.64
C THR A 56 -6.07 5.68 13.06
N ILE A 57 -4.82 5.38 12.71
CA ILE A 57 -4.19 4.09 12.99
C ILE A 57 -4.00 3.87 14.49
N PHE A 58 -3.46 4.87 15.21
CA PHE A 58 -3.26 4.75 16.65
C PHE A 58 -4.56 4.82 17.44
N LYS A 59 -5.57 5.55 16.97
CA LYS A 59 -6.93 5.53 17.55
C LYS A 59 -7.59 4.16 17.41
N CYS A 60 -7.50 3.55 16.22
CA CYS A 60 -8.05 2.21 15.99
C CYS A 60 -7.31 1.14 16.79
N SER A 61 -5.98 1.23 16.91
CA SER A 61 -5.17 0.28 17.70
C SER A 61 -5.42 0.41 19.20
N GLY A 62 -5.64 1.63 19.71
CA GLY A 62 -5.95 1.85 21.12
C GLY A 62 -7.31 1.31 21.55
N SER A 63 -8.32 1.32 20.67
CA SER A 63 -9.67 0.85 20.98
C SER A 63 -9.79 -0.69 21.09
N ARG A 64 -8.83 -1.47 20.56
CA ARG A 64 -8.93 -2.94 20.49
C ARG A 64 -8.51 -3.67 21.78
N ASN A 65 -8.05 -2.96 22.80
CA ASN A 65 -7.53 -3.53 24.06
C ASN A 65 -8.58 -3.65 25.20
N SER A 66 -9.87 -3.42 24.94
CA SER A 66 -10.90 -3.27 26.00
C SER A 66 -11.62 -4.55 26.46
N GLY A 67 -11.17 -5.75 26.08
CA GLY A 67 -11.89 -6.99 26.43
C GLY A 67 -10.96 -8.13 26.81
N ASN A 68 -10.48 -8.15 28.06
CA ASN A 68 -10.22 -9.34 28.89
C ASN A 68 -9.51 -8.94 30.21
N GLU A 69 -10.12 -9.27 31.36
CA GLU A 69 -9.76 -8.77 32.71
C GLU A 69 -8.53 -9.44 33.37
N THR A 70 -7.89 -10.44 32.78
CA THR A 70 -6.77 -11.18 33.42
C THR A 70 -5.37 -10.63 33.15
N LEU A 71 -5.24 -9.46 32.50
CA LEU A 71 -4.01 -9.02 31.83
C LEU A 71 -3.36 -7.75 32.41
N ILE A 72 -3.49 -7.46 33.70
CA ILE A 72 -3.19 -6.11 34.25
C ILE A 72 -1.69 -5.72 34.20
N LYS A 73 -0.74 -6.66 34.38
CA LYS A 73 0.70 -6.37 34.27
C LYS A 73 1.18 -6.26 32.81
N ASN A 74 0.82 -7.23 31.96
CA ASN A 74 1.13 -7.20 30.53
C ASN A 74 0.44 -6.04 29.81
N SER A 75 -0.73 -5.59 30.29
CA SER A 75 -1.46 -4.44 29.75
C SER A 75 -0.69 -3.13 29.94
N LYS A 76 0.02 -2.97 31.07
CA LYS A 76 0.77 -1.74 31.36
C LYS A 76 2.00 -1.60 30.46
N GLU A 77 2.81 -2.65 30.31
CA GLU A 77 3.97 -2.66 29.42
C GLU A 77 3.56 -2.52 27.94
N LYS A 78 2.51 -3.23 27.53
CA LYS A 78 1.90 -3.14 26.19
C LYS A 78 1.29 -1.76 25.90
N SER A 79 0.83 -1.05 26.92
CA SER A 79 0.32 0.33 26.83
C SER A 79 1.44 1.37 26.75
N GLU A 80 2.60 1.11 27.34
CA GLU A 80 3.76 2.00 27.25
C GLU A 80 4.44 1.90 25.87
N SER A 81 4.60 0.69 25.34
CA SER A 81 5.21 0.49 24.03
C SER A 81 4.43 1.15 22.90
N ILE A 82 3.09 1.04 22.90
CA ILE A 82 2.24 1.69 21.88
C ILE A 82 2.30 3.22 21.96
N ARG A 83 2.50 3.79 23.16
CA ARG A 83 2.68 5.25 23.35
C ARG A 83 4.01 5.72 22.79
N ILE A 84 5.10 5.00 23.05
CA ILE A 84 6.43 5.28 22.48
C ILE A 84 6.35 5.19 20.96
N LEU A 85 5.76 4.13 20.44
CA LEU A 85 5.62 3.88 19.01
C LEU A 85 4.75 4.96 18.32
N SER A 86 3.71 5.45 19.01
CA SER A 86 2.93 6.60 18.54
C SER A 86 3.75 7.88 18.48
N ALA A 87 4.56 8.16 19.50
CA ALA A 87 5.43 9.34 19.53
C ALA A 87 6.49 9.29 18.42
N VAL A 88 7.14 8.13 18.22
CA VAL A 88 8.10 7.92 17.13
C VAL A 88 7.44 8.07 15.77
N SER A 89 6.20 7.59 15.61
CA SER A 89 5.46 7.75 14.36
C SER A 89 5.27 9.23 13.98
N TRP A 90 4.97 10.12 14.94
CA TRP A 90 4.89 11.55 14.67
C TRP A 90 6.23 12.14 14.21
N LEU A 91 7.35 11.68 14.77
CA LEU A 91 8.68 12.08 14.33
C LEU A 91 9.00 11.60 12.91
N LEU A 92 8.54 10.40 12.53
CA LEU A 92 8.69 9.90 11.15
C LEU A 92 7.81 10.70 10.18
N VAL A 93 6.58 11.08 10.57
CA VAL A 93 5.73 11.98 9.76
C VAL A 93 6.42 13.32 9.54
N ALA A 94 7.06 13.88 10.58
CA ALA A 94 7.85 15.10 10.44
C ALA A 94 9.05 14.90 9.51
N THR A 95 9.73 13.75 9.58
CA THR A 95 10.83 13.39 8.67
C THR A 95 10.36 13.26 7.20
N VAL A 96 9.19 12.67 6.96
CA VAL A 96 8.57 12.60 5.61
C VAL A 96 8.31 14.01 5.08
N MET A 97 7.73 14.89 5.91
CA MET A 97 7.46 16.28 5.52
C MET A 97 8.75 17.05 5.26
N LEU A 98 9.79 16.85 6.07
CA LEU A 98 11.09 17.45 5.85
C LEU A 98 11.71 17.00 4.52
N HIS A 99 11.57 15.72 4.16
CA HIS A 99 11.96 15.21 2.85
C HIS A 99 11.20 15.92 1.72
N PHE A 100 9.88 16.09 1.84
CA PHE A 100 9.08 16.81 0.84
C PHE A 100 9.46 18.29 0.70
N VAL A 101 9.81 18.96 1.81
CA VAL A 101 10.31 20.34 1.76
C VAL A 101 11.67 20.41 1.04
N PHE A 102 12.60 19.51 1.34
CA PHE A 102 13.90 19.50 0.67
C PHE A 102 13.80 19.20 -0.82
N THR A 103 12.92 18.29 -1.22
CA THR A 103 12.70 17.94 -2.63
C THR A 103 11.91 19.00 -3.40
N SER A 104 10.80 19.49 -2.86
CA SER A 104 9.87 20.36 -3.60
C SER A 104 10.18 21.84 -3.46
N LEU A 105 10.64 22.30 -2.29
CA LEU A 105 10.82 23.73 -2.01
C LEU A 105 12.29 24.17 -2.09
N ALA A 106 13.19 23.42 -1.47
CA ALA A 106 14.62 23.76 -1.38
C ALA A 106 15.45 23.22 -2.55
N ASN A 107 14.96 22.17 -3.24
CA ASN A 107 15.68 21.45 -4.30
C ASN A 107 17.08 20.95 -3.86
N ASP A 108 17.21 20.55 -2.58
CA ASP A 108 18.45 20.03 -1.99
C ASP A 108 18.41 18.50 -1.96
N THR A 109 19.00 17.88 -2.99
CA THR A 109 19.00 16.43 -3.19
C THR A 109 19.80 15.68 -2.13
N ASN A 110 20.87 16.26 -1.60
CA ASN A 110 21.72 15.62 -0.59
C ASN A 110 20.97 15.47 0.73
N ARG A 111 20.34 16.56 1.19
CA ARG A 111 19.52 16.52 2.41
C ARG A 111 18.29 15.64 2.24
N ALA A 112 17.63 15.68 1.08
CA ALA A 112 16.52 14.80 0.78
C ALA A 112 16.91 13.31 0.80
N ASN A 113 18.07 12.96 0.25
CA ASN A 113 18.56 11.57 0.28
C ASN A 113 18.89 11.13 1.70
N PHE A 114 19.52 12.00 2.50
CA PHE A 114 19.81 11.71 3.90
C PHE A 114 18.52 11.48 4.71
N THR A 115 17.49 12.32 4.55
CA THR A 115 16.21 12.13 5.24
C THR A 115 15.48 10.86 4.79
N ALA A 116 15.56 10.49 3.50
CA ALA A 116 14.98 9.25 2.99
C ALA A 116 15.64 8.00 3.58
N GLN A 117 16.98 7.99 3.67
CA GLN A 117 17.72 6.88 4.26
C GLN A 117 17.45 6.75 5.77
N LEU A 118 17.44 7.88 6.49
CA LEU A 118 17.11 7.90 7.91
C LEU A 118 15.69 7.37 8.16
N LEU A 119 14.72 7.80 7.35
CA LEU A 119 13.34 7.34 7.45
C LEU A 119 13.24 5.83 7.24
N LEU A 120 13.90 5.29 6.19
CA LEU A 120 13.86 3.87 5.86
C LEU A 120 14.40 3.01 7.02
N ILE A 121 15.54 3.39 7.60
CA ILE A 121 16.14 2.64 8.71
C ILE A 121 15.24 2.70 9.94
N ALA A 122 14.79 3.89 10.33
CA ALA A 122 13.95 4.07 11.51
C ALA A 122 12.60 3.36 11.37
N SER A 123 11.99 3.39 10.17
CA SER A 123 10.72 2.73 9.92
C SER A 123 10.84 1.21 9.97
N LEU A 124 11.94 0.63 9.45
CA LEU A 124 12.17 -0.82 9.54
C LEU A 124 12.35 -1.29 10.98
N ILE A 125 13.11 -0.54 11.79
CA ILE A 125 13.29 -0.85 13.23
C ILE A 125 11.94 -0.82 13.94
N CYS A 126 11.14 0.23 13.73
CA CYS A 126 9.81 0.37 14.35
C CYS A 126 8.84 -0.72 13.88
N ALA A 127 8.87 -1.10 12.60
CA ALA A 127 8.06 -2.19 12.07
C ALA A 127 8.41 -3.53 12.74
N MET A 128 9.70 -3.84 12.91
CA MET A 128 10.15 -5.06 13.59
C MET A 128 9.71 -5.12 15.05
N ILE A 129 9.76 -3.98 15.76
CA ILE A 129 9.26 -3.88 17.14
C ILE A 129 7.75 -4.09 17.18
N ALA A 130 7.00 -3.39 16.32
CA ALA A 130 5.54 -3.51 16.22
C ALA A 130 5.09 -4.94 15.87
N TRP A 131 5.85 -5.61 15.00
CA TRP A 131 5.65 -7.01 14.64
C TRP A 131 5.83 -7.93 15.85
N LYS A 132 6.94 -7.78 16.58
CA LYS A 132 7.24 -8.56 17.79
C LYS A 132 6.15 -8.41 18.86
N GLU A 133 5.59 -7.21 19.00
CA GLU A 133 4.53 -6.89 19.95
C GLU A 133 3.10 -7.26 19.47
N LYS A 134 2.99 -7.91 18.30
CA LYS A 134 1.71 -8.35 17.70
C LYS A 134 0.74 -7.19 17.42
N TYR A 135 1.27 -6.06 16.92
CA TYR A 135 0.49 -4.92 16.42
C TYR A 135 0.54 -4.82 14.89
N PRO A 136 -0.23 -5.65 14.14
CA PRO A 136 -0.09 -5.74 12.68
C PRO A 136 -0.45 -4.45 11.94
N ALA A 137 -1.48 -3.71 12.39
CA ALA A 137 -1.87 -2.44 11.77
C ALA A 137 -0.80 -1.36 11.95
N VAL A 138 -0.15 -1.34 13.12
CA VAL A 138 0.93 -0.39 13.42
C VAL A 138 2.21 -0.80 12.68
N CYS A 139 2.51 -2.09 12.58
CA CYS A 139 3.60 -2.60 11.75
C CYS A 139 3.43 -2.18 10.28
N ALA A 140 2.23 -2.38 9.72
CA ALA A 140 1.92 -2.00 8.34
C ALA A 140 2.10 -0.48 8.11
N HIS A 141 1.73 0.34 9.10
CA HIS A 141 1.95 1.79 9.05
C HIS A 141 3.43 2.17 8.91
N PHE A 142 4.31 1.53 9.68
CA PHE A 142 5.75 1.79 9.55
C PHE A 142 6.33 1.27 8.24
N VAL A 143 5.89 0.10 7.75
CA VAL A 143 6.30 -0.40 6.42
C VAL A 143 5.85 0.54 5.30
N LEU A 144 4.74 1.25 5.48
CA LEU A 144 4.22 2.21 4.51
C LEU A 144 4.96 3.56 4.52
N MET A 145 5.72 3.89 5.57
CA MET A 145 6.41 5.19 5.68
C MET A 145 7.35 5.50 4.52
N PRO A 146 8.26 4.59 4.10
CA PRO A 146 9.08 4.79 2.91
C PRO A 146 8.24 4.88 1.62
N VAL A 147 7.11 4.18 1.55
CA VAL A 147 6.22 4.20 0.39
C VAL A 147 5.61 5.59 0.17
N TYR A 148 5.34 6.37 1.23
CA TYR A 148 4.93 7.76 1.06
C TYR A 148 5.97 8.59 0.31
N LEU A 149 7.26 8.33 0.53
CA LEU A 149 8.32 8.99 -0.23
C LEU A 149 8.27 8.61 -1.70
N LEU A 150 8.05 7.32 -2.01
CA LEU A 150 7.96 6.81 -3.38
C LEU A 150 6.92 7.58 -4.20
N PHE A 151 5.74 7.82 -3.63
CA PHE A 151 4.65 8.56 -4.28
C PHE A 151 4.87 10.07 -4.34
N GLY A 152 5.72 10.60 -3.46
CA GLY A 152 5.97 12.04 -3.36
C GLY A 152 4.80 12.80 -2.71
N ASP A 153 5.00 14.10 -2.54
CA ASP A 153 4.07 14.99 -1.85
C ASP A 153 2.72 15.14 -2.56
N GLY A 154 2.72 15.18 -3.90
CA GLY A 154 1.49 15.31 -4.70
C GLY A 154 0.54 14.11 -4.61
N LEU A 155 1.07 12.88 -4.62
CA LEU A 155 0.26 11.65 -4.68
C LEU A 155 0.10 10.96 -3.30
N THR A 156 0.78 11.41 -2.25
CA THR A 156 0.60 10.88 -0.88
C THR A 156 -0.87 10.88 -0.42
N PRO A 157 -1.67 11.95 -0.65
CA PRO A 157 -3.10 11.93 -0.34
C PRO A 157 -3.89 10.88 -1.13
N ALA A 158 -3.55 10.65 -2.41
CA ALA A 158 -4.17 9.63 -3.24
C ALA A 158 -3.91 8.22 -2.67
N LEU A 159 -2.67 7.98 -2.24
CA LEU A 159 -2.25 6.74 -1.60
C LEU A 159 -3.04 6.47 -0.31
N ILE A 160 -3.12 7.45 0.58
CA ILE A 160 -3.83 7.31 1.87
C ILE A 160 -5.34 7.08 1.64
N THR A 161 -5.94 7.83 0.72
CA THR A 161 -7.37 7.68 0.39
C THR A 161 -7.67 6.31 -0.24
N PHE A 162 -6.78 5.79 -1.08
CA PHE A 162 -6.90 4.45 -1.66
C PHE A 162 -6.81 3.35 -0.59
N ILE A 163 -5.87 3.45 0.34
CA ILE A 163 -5.73 2.49 1.46
C ILE A 163 -6.97 2.53 2.35
N ALA A 164 -7.45 3.73 2.68
CA ALA A 164 -8.68 3.90 3.47
C ALA A 164 -9.90 3.32 2.74
N LEU A 165 -10.05 3.56 1.43
CA LEU A 165 -11.10 2.96 0.61
C LEU A 165 -11.03 1.43 0.62
N SER A 166 -9.84 0.87 0.43
CA SER A 166 -9.62 -0.57 0.41
C SER A 166 -9.97 -1.22 1.74
N ALA A 167 -9.58 -0.60 2.86
CA ALA A 167 -9.93 -1.05 4.20
C ALA A 167 -11.44 -0.92 4.51
N MET A 168 -12.11 0.10 3.96
CA MET A 168 -13.57 0.24 4.08
C MET A 168 -14.31 -0.83 3.26
N ILE A 169 -13.85 -1.10 2.04
CA ILE A 169 -14.42 -2.13 1.16
C ILE A 169 -14.36 -3.50 1.83
N SER A 170 -13.25 -3.85 2.47
CA SER A 170 -13.13 -5.15 3.14
C SER A 170 -14.11 -5.33 4.30
N LYS A 171 -14.48 -4.25 4.99
CA LYS A 171 -15.46 -4.28 6.08
C LYS A 171 -16.91 -4.29 5.59
N LEU A 172 -17.19 -3.60 4.48
CA LEU A 172 -18.55 -3.38 3.99
C LEU A 172 -19.03 -4.48 3.03
N VAL A 173 -18.13 -5.08 2.26
CA VAL A 173 -18.49 -6.04 1.20
C VAL A 173 -18.51 -7.48 1.76
N PRO A 174 -19.56 -8.28 1.47
CA PRO A 174 -19.60 -9.68 1.89
C PRO A 174 -18.48 -10.49 1.22
N LYS A 175 -17.93 -11.47 1.94
CA LYS A 175 -16.80 -12.29 1.47
C LYS A 175 -17.02 -12.91 0.08
N LYS A 176 -18.23 -13.38 -0.22
CA LYS A 176 -18.61 -13.97 -1.52
C LYS A 176 -18.44 -13.04 -2.71
N SER A 177 -18.53 -11.73 -2.48
CA SER A 177 -18.41 -10.71 -3.54
C SER A 177 -17.07 -9.98 -3.49
N LEU A 178 -16.24 -10.25 -2.48
CA LEU A 178 -15.00 -9.53 -2.22
C LEU A 178 -14.01 -9.68 -3.38
N SER A 179 -13.89 -10.89 -3.95
CA SER A 179 -13.02 -11.17 -5.11
C SER A 179 -13.32 -10.26 -6.30
N PHE A 180 -14.61 -10.12 -6.64
CA PHE A 180 -15.06 -9.28 -7.76
C PHE A 180 -14.77 -7.80 -7.52
N VAL A 181 -15.06 -7.32 -6.30
CA VAL A 181 -14.80 -5.91 -5.96
C VAL A 181 -13.31 -5.60 -5.95
N ILE A 182 -12.47 -6.52 -5.44
CA ILE A 182 -11.02 -6.33 -5.43
C ILE A 182 -10.44 -6.36 -6.83
N ALA A 183 -10.90 -7.26 -7.70
CA ALA A 183 -10.47 -7.31 -9.10
C ALA A 183 -10.78 -6.02 -9.88
N LEU A 184 -11.81 -5.27 -9.47
CA LEU A 184 -12.11 -3.92 -9.99
C LEU A 184 -11.33 -2.81 -9.26
N LEU A 185 -11.03 -3.01 -7.96
CA LEU A 185 -10.32 -2.04 -7.14
C LEU A 185 -8.85 -1.91 -7.52
N ILE A 186 -8.17 -3.00 -7.90
CA ILE A 186 -6.76 -2.99 -8.33
C ILE A 186 -6.51 -2.02 -9.50
N PRO A 187 -7.22 -2.13 -10.63
CA PRO A 187 -7.06 -1.21 -11.75
C PRO A 187 -7.58 0.18 -11.43
N PHE A 188 -8.68 0.32 -10.67
CA PHE A 188 -9.08 1.64 -10.16
C PHE A 188 -7.94 2.30 -9.37
N GLY A 189 -7.29 1.54 -8.48
CA GLY A 189 -6.14 2.00 -7.71
C GLY A 189 -4.97 2.40 -8.60
N PHE A 190 -4.72 1.68 -9.69
CA PHE A 190 -3.68 2.05 -10.66
C PHE A 190 -3.91 3.47 -11.20
N TYR A 191 -5.12 3.78 -11.68
CA TYR A 191 -5.44 5.12 -12.19
C TYR A 191 -5.55 6.18 -11.09
N HIS A 192 -6.19 5.85 -9.97
CA HIS A 192 -6.36 6.75 -8.81
C HIS A 192 -5.01 7.21 -8.23
N LEU A 193 -4.00 6.37 -8.33
CA LEU A 193 -2.63 6.67 -7.92
C LEU A 193 -1.84 7.51 -8.95
N GLY A 194 -2.51 8.01 -9.99
CA GLY A 194 -1.94 8.90 -11.00
C GLY A 194 -1.16 8.18 -12.11
N HIS A 195 -1.37 6.87 -12.27
CA HIS A 195 -0.72 6.11 -13.34
C HIS A 195 -1.58 6.06 -14.60
N SER A 196 -0.89 5.90 -15.73
CA SER A 196 -1.49 5.68 -17.04
C SER A 196 -0.78 4.50 -17.70
N PRO A 197 -1.47 3.69 -18.51
CA PRO A 197 -0.87 2.57 -19.21
C PRO A 197 -0.09 3.04 -20.45
N VAL A 198 0.87 3.95 -20.29
CA VAL A 198 1.80 4.39 -21.34
C VAL A 198 3.24 4.41 -20.80
N ILE A 199 4.22 4.15 -21.65
CA ILE A 199 5.62 3.99 -21.21
C ILE A 199 6.19 5.34 -20.71
N SER A 200 5.76 6.46 -21.30
CA SER A 200 6.21 7.79 -20.89
C SER A 200 5.68 8.23 -19.51
N SER A 201 4.60 7.62 -19.02
CA SER A 201 4.05 7.93 -17.69
C SER A 201 4.67 7.13 -16.54
N ILE A 202 5.69 6.30 -16.81
CA ILE A 202 6.40 5.57 -15.77
C ILE A 202 7.07 6.56 -14.78
N PRO A 203 6.86 6.42 -13.46
CA PRO A 203 7.39 7.35 -12.46
C PRO A 203 8.88 7.08 -12.19
N TRP A 204 9.75 7.36 -13.16
CA TRP A 204 11.20 7.12 -13.05
C TRP A 204 11.86 7.83 -11.87
N HIS A 205 11.31 8.96 -11.42
CA HIS A 205 11.79 9.67 -10.24
C HIS A 205 11.76 8.81 -8.97
N ALA A 206 10.82 7.85 -8.86
CA ALA A 206 10.72 6.95 -7.73
C ALA A 206 11.98 6.09 -7.55
N ALA A 207 12.72 5.84 -8.63
CA ALA A 207 13.92 5.02 -8.65
C ALA A 207 15.09 5.63 -7.86
N PHE A 208 15.05 6.94 -7.58
CA PHE A 208 16.18 7.71 -7.06
C PHE A 208 15.97 8.22 -5.62
N ILE A 209 14.89 7.81 -4.96
CA ILE A 209 14.58 8.28 -3.60
C ILE A 209 15.53 7.61 -2.61
N GLY A 210 16.42 8.39 -2.00
CA GLY A 210 17.38 7.87 -1.02
C GLY A 210 18.56 7.11 -1.63
N ILE A 211 18.69 7.13 -2.97
CA ILE A 211 19.79 6.47 -3.70
C ILE A 211 20.63 7.56 -4.39
N PRO A 212 21.93 7.71 -4.06
CA PRO A 212 22.78 8.66 -4.76
C PRO A 212 22.94 8.26 -6.23
N GLY A 213 23.07 9.25 -7.11
CA GLY A 213 23.31 9.00 -8.54
C GLY A 213 24.58 8.17 -8.75
N GLY A 214 24.51 7.17 -9.63
CA GLY A 214 25.67 6.33 -9.99
C GLY A 214 25.78 4.99 -9.26
N ALA A 215 24.74 4.55 -8.53
CA ALA A 215 24.72 3.20 -7.97
C ALA A 215 24.87 2.13 -9.08
N THR A 216 25.84 1.22 -8.88
CA THR A 216 26.15 0.13 -9.84
C THR A 216 25.03 -0.91 -9.90
N LEU A 217 24.37 -1.17 -8.76
CA LEU A 217 23.25 -2.10 -8.66
C LEU A 217 21.93 -1.40 -9.00
N ARG A 218 21.39 -1.71 -10.18
CA ARG A 218 20.13 -1.15 -10.70
C ARG A 218 18.86 -1.87 -10.21
N ILE A 219 19.02 -2.93 -9.42
CA ILE A 219 17.90 -3.75 -8.92
C ILE A 219 17.02 -2.96 -7.97
N LEU A 220 17.61 -2.24 -7.00
CA LEU A 220 16.86 -1.48 -6.01
C LEU A 220 16.05 -0.32 -6.63
N PRO A 221 16.63 0.52 -7.52
CA PRO A 221 15.86 1.51 -8.29
C PRO A 221 14.70 0.89 -9.07
N ALA A 222 14.92 -0.26 -9.73
CA ALA A 222 13.87 -0.96 -10.48
C ALA A 222 12.73 -1.44 -9.56
N LEU A 223 13.06 -1.99 -8.38
CA LEU A 223 12.06 -2.40 -7.39
C LEU A 223 11.23 -1.22 -6.90
N PHE A 224 11.80 -0.04 -6.70
CA PHE A 224 11.03 1.14 -6.28
C PHE A 224 10.00 1.55 -7.32
N VAL A 225 10.39 1.61 -8.60
CA VAL A 225 9.45 1.92 -9.69
C VAL A 225 8.35 0.86 -9.77
N LEU A 226 8.70 -0.41 -9.64
CA LEU A 226 7.73 -1.51 -9.71
C LEU A 226 6.78 -1.52 -8.50
N ILE A 227 7.26 -1.28 -7.28
CA ILE A 227 6.42 -1.14 -6.08
C ILE A 227 5.45 0.03 -6.26
N HIS A 228 5.93 1.17 -6.77
CA HIS A 228 5.09 2.34 -7.00
C HIS A 228 3.99 2.08 -8.04
N LEU A 229 4.30 1.41 -9.16
CA LEU A 229 3.33 1.08 -10.21
C LEU A 229 2.30 0.03 -9.75
N ASN A 230 2.74 -0.94 -8.96
CA ASN A 230 1.93 -2.09 -8.57
C ASN A 230 1.35 -1.99 -7.16
N PHE A 231 1.40 -0.81 -6.54
CA PHE A 231 0.95 -0.62 -5.16
C PHE A 231 -0.50 -1.06 -4.94
N SER A 232 -1.39 -0.81 -5.91
CA SER A 232 -2.80 -1.21 -5.81
C SER A 232 -2.97 -2.72 -5.72
N ALA A 233 -2.21 -3.49 -6.51
CA ALA A 233 -2.18 -4.94 -6.44
C ALA A 233 -1.61 -5.43 -5.10
N ILE A 234 -0.46 -4.90 -4.67
CA ILE A 234 0.21 -5.27 -3.41
C ILE A 234 -0.71 -4.99 -2.20
N SER A 235 -1.28 -3.79 -2.14
CA SER A 235 -2.18 -3.36 -1.06
C SER A 235 -3.46 -4.20 -1.01
N SER A 236 -3.99 -4.62 -2.16
CA SER A 236 -5.21 -5.43 -2.20
C SER A 236 -5.01 -6.82 -1.57
N VAL A 237 -3.83 -7.42 -1.75
CA VAL A 237 -3.47 -8.70 -1.12
C VAL A 237 -3.42 -8.55 0.40
N PHE A 238 -2.79 -7.49 0.89
CA PHE A 238 -2.74 -7.21 2.33
C PHE A 238 -4.15 -7.04 2.94
N VAL A 239 -5.07 -6.41 2.20
CA VAL A 239 -6.47 -6.23 2.63
C VAL A 239 -7.23 -7.56 2.72
N ILE A 240 -7.00 -8.50 1.81
CA ILE A 240 -7.61 -9.84 1.85
C ILE A 240 -7.16 -10.58 3.12
N PHE A 241 -5.85 -10.60 3.39
CA PHE A 241 -5.29 -11.29 4.55
C PHE A 241 -5.67 -10.65 5.90
N THR A 242 -5.73 -9.32 5.98
CA THR A 242 -6.12 -8.64 7.22
C THR A 242 -7.62 -8.77 7.53
N ASN A 243 -8.48 -8.85 6.51
CA ASN A 243 -9.90 -9.13 6.72
C ASN A 243 -10.11 -10.52 7.33
N SER A 244 -9.30 -11.47 6.87
CA SER A 244 -9.25 -12.81 7.40
C SER A 244 -8.93 -12.74 8.91
N ASP A 245 -7.76 -12.24 9.31
CA ASP A 245 -7.27 -12.31 10.71
C ASP A 245 -8.25 -11.73 11.76
N SER A 246 -8.97 -10.67 11.42
CA SER A 246 -9.86 -9.95 12.35
C SER A 246 -11.06 -10.73 12.91
N ARG A 247 -11.42 -11.90 12.36
CA ARG A 247 -12.63 -12.65 12.72
C ARG A 247 -12.38 -13.87 13.61
N GLN A 248 -11.13 -14.12 14.00
CA GLN A 248 -10.68 -15.33 14.71
C GLN A 248 -10.86 -15.27 16.24
N GLN A 249 -11.39 -14.17 16.80
CA GLN A 249 -11.34 -13.90 18.24
C GLN A 249 -12.45 -14.57 19.08
N VAL A 250 -13.31 -15.42 18.52
CA VAL A 250 -14.40 -16.06 19.27
C VAL A 250 -14.61 -17.51 18.79
N THR A 251 -13.84 -18.48 19.28
CA THR A 251 -14.22 -19.92 19.22
C THR A 251 -13.38 -20.78 20.17
N ASN A 252 -14.00 -21.86 20.68
CA ASN A 252 -13.39 -22.88 21.56
C ASN A 252 -12.34 -23.75 20.84
N GLU A 253 -11.35 -24.29 21.58
CA GLU A 253 -10.15 -25.00 21.06
C GLU A 253 -10.40 -26.16 20.08
N ARG A 254 -11.56 -26.81 20.11
CA ARG A 254 -11.89 -27.91 19.18
C ARG A 254 -12.64 -27.42 17.94
N GLU A 255 -13.38 -26.31 18.07
CA GLU A 255 -13.99 -25.58 16.96
C GLU A 255 -12.95 -24.76 16.19
N THR A 256 -11.85 -24.32 16.85
CA THR A 256 -10.79 -23.53 16.21
C THR A 256 -10.08 -24.27 15.09
N LEU A 257 -9.86 -25.59 15.21
CA LEU A 257 -9.15 -26.35 14.17
C LEU A 257 -9.96 -26.45 12.87
N CYS A 258 -11.25 -26.80 12.97
CA CYS A 258 -12.16 -26.79 11.81
C CYS A 258 -12.36 -25.37 11.27
N SER A 259 -12.56 -24.38 12.15
CA SER A 259 -12.76 -22.99 11.71
C SER A 259 -11.52 -22.44 11.00
N ASN A 260 -10.31 -22.79 11.43
CA ASN A 260 -9.06 -22.37 10.79
C ASN A 260 -8.89 -22.99 9.40
N PHE A 261 -9.26 -24.26 9.24
CA PHE A 261 -9.23 -24.94 7.95
C PHE A 261 -10.24 -24.34 6.97
N ASP A 262 -11.49 -24.15 7.38
CA ASP A 262 -12.55 -23.54 6.56
C ASP A 262 -12.20 -22.09 6.17
N PHE A 263 -11.57 -21.37 7.09
CA PHE A 263 -11.14 -20.00 6.90
C PHE A 263 -9.94 -19.85 5.96
N GLN A 264 -8.92 -20.70 6.10
CA GLN A 264 -7.77 -20.71 5.20
C GLN A 264 -8.22 -21.12 3.79
N THR A 265 -9.16 -22.05 3.70
CA THR A 265 -9.80 -22.47 2.45
C THR A 265 -10.59 -21.33 1.82
N SER A 266 -11.38 -20.58 2.60
CA SER A 266 -12.15 -19.42 2.11
C SER A 266 -11.26 -18.28 1.63
N THR A 267 -10.16 -17.99 2.33
CA THR A 267 -9.19 -16.95 1.93
C THR A 267 -8.47 -17.36 0.65
N SER A 268 -8.04 -18.62 0.55
CA SER A 268 -7.39 -19.17 -0.64
C SER A 268 -8.30 -19.12 -1.86
N TRP A 269 -9.59 -19.46 -1.68
CA TRP A 269 -10.60 -19.33 -2.74
C TRP A 269 -10.76 -17.89 -3.23
N THR A 270 -10.86 -16.92 -2.32
CA THR A 270 -10.98 -15.49 -2.66
C THR A 270 -9.77 -15.02 -3.50
N LEU A 271 -8.56 -15.47 -3.14
CA LEU A 271 -7.34 -15.16 -3.87
C LEU A 271 -7.31 -15.78 -5.27
N ILE A 272 -7.73 -17.05 -5.39
CA ILE A 272 -7.80 -17.76 -6.68
C ILE A 272 -8.84 -17.09 -7.59
N GLU A 273 -10.04 -16.80 -7.09
CA GLU A 273 -11.06 -16.08 -7.86
C GLU A 273 -10.57 -14.72 -8.34
N THR A 274 -9.91 -13.95 -7.47
CA THR A 274 -9.33 -12.65 -7.84
C THR A 274 -8.26 -12.81 -8.92
N LEU A 275 -7.41 -13.83 -8.83
CA LEU A 275 -6.39 -14.13 -9.84
C LEU A 275 -7.01 -14.52 -11.19
N VAL A 276 -8.07 -15.32 -11.20
CA VAL A 276 -8.82 -15.68 -12.41
C VAL A 276 -9.42 -14.43 -13.06
N LEU A 277 -10.00 -13.53 -12.28
CA LEU A 277 -10.56 -12.28 -12.80
C LEU A 277 -9.48 -11.35 -13.39
N MET A 278 -8.32 -11.25 -12.73
CA MET A 278 -7.18 -10.47 -13.21
C MET A 278 -6.61 -11.04 -14.52
N THR A 279 -6.43 -12.36 -14.60
CA THR A 279 -5.95 -13.02 -15.82
C THR A 279 -6.97 -12.92 -16.97
N MET A 280 -8.27 -13.03 -16.69
CA MET A 280 -9.34 -12.79 -17.67
C MET A 280 -9.29 -11.36 -18.23
N ARG A 281 -9.03 -10.35 -17.39
CA ARG A 281 -8.82 -8.97 -17.88
C ARG A 281 -7.60 -8.85 -18.78
N ALA A 282 -6.47 -9.45 -18.38
CA ALA A 282 -5.25 -9.43 -19.16
C ALA A 282 -5.43 -10.10 -20.53
N THR A 283 -6.17 -11.21 -20.60
CA THR A 283 -6.49 -11.89 -21.87
C THR A 283 -7.40 -11.04 -22.75
N PHE A 284 -8.43 -10.37 -22.20
CA PHE A 284 -9.22 -9.42 -22.99
C PHE A 284 -8.40 -8.24 -23.50
N SER A 285 -7.45 -7.72 -22.70
CA SER A 285 -6.53 -6.68 -23.16
C SER A 285 -5.60 -7.18 -24.27
N CYS A 286 -5.15 -8.42 -24.19
CA CYS A 286 -4.36 -9.08 -25.25
C CYS A 286 -5.16 -9.23 -26.55
N LEU A 287 -6.41 -9.69 -26.44
CA LEU A 287 -7.33 -9.81 -27.58
C LEU A 287 -7.60 -8.44 -28.22
N ALA A 288 -7.83 -7.40 -27.41
CA ALA A 288 -8.01 -6.04 -27.90
C ALA A 288 -6.77 -5.54 -28.66
N ALA A 289 -5.56 -5.75 -28.13
CA ALA A 289 -4.31 -5.40 -28.81
C ALA A 289 -4.13 -6.19 -30.12
N SER A 290 -4.50 -7.47 -30.13
CA SER A 290 -4.41 -8.35 -31.30
C SER A 290 -5.36 -7.93 -32.42
N ILE A 291 -6.61 -7.56 -32.09
CA ILE A 291 -7.61 -7.08 -33.06
C ILE A 291 -7.16 -5.75 -33.67
N HIS A 292 -6.66 -4.83 -32.83
CA HIS A 292 -6.26 -3.49 -33.27
C HIS A 292 -4.83 -3.41 -33.82
N ARG A 293 -4.15 -4.55 -34.03
CA ARG A 293 -2.75 -4.61 -34.50
C ARG A 293 -2.45 -3.86 -35.79
N ARG A 294 -3.48 -3.63 -36.63
CA ARG A 294 -3.37 -2.89 -37.90
C ARG A 294 -3.53 -1.37 -37.73
N HIS A 295 -3.96 -0.90 -36.57
CA HIS A 295 -4.08 0.53 -36.26
C HIS A 295 -2.81 1.03 -35.58
N LEU A 296 -2.39 2.25 -35.92
CA LEU A 296 -1.24 2.95 -35.30
C LEU A 296 -1.39 3.05 -33.77
N MET A 297 -2.62 3.02 -33.26
CA MET A 297 -2.94 3.06 -31.83
C MET A 297 -2.51 1.80 -31.06
N VAL A 298 -2.14 0.69 -31.71
CA VAL A 298 -1.74 -0.54 -31.01
C VAL A 298 -0.50 -0.32 -30.14
N TRP A 299 0.53 0.32 -30.67
CA TRP A 299 1.81 0.48 -29.96
C TRP A 299 1.78 1.58 -28.91
N LYS A 300 0.86 2.55 -29.06
CA LYS A 300 0.70 3.68 -28.14
C LYS A 300 -0.24 3.37 -26.98
N ILE A 301 -1.33 2.65 -27.22
CA ILE A 301 -2.44 2.52 -26.26
C ILE A 301 -2.64 1.05 -25.86
N PHE A 302 -2.84 0.15 -26.83
CA PHE A 302 -3.30 -1.21 -26.52
C PHE A 302 -2.20 -2.14 -26.01
N ALA A 303 -1.01 -2.11 -26.62
CA ALA A 303 0.11 -2.94 -26.20
C ALA A 303 0.65 -2.52 -24.82
N PRO A 304 0.88 -1.22 -24.54
CA PRO A 304 1.20 -0.77 -23.18
C PRO A 304 0.15 -1.20 -22.14
N LYS A 305 -1.16 -1.04 -22.42
CA LYS A 305 -2.22 -1.49 -21.51
C LYS A 305 -2.14 -2.97 -21.18
N PHE A 306 -1.91 -3.82 -22.19
CA PHE A 306 -1.70 -5.25 -21.96
C PHE A 306 -0.46 -5.52 -21.08
N ILE A 307 0.65 -4.83 -21.33
CA ILE A 307 1.88 -4.97 -20.52
C ILE A 307 1.62 -4.62 -19.06
N PHE A 308 0.97 -3.49 -18.76
CA PHE A 308 0.68 -3.09 -17.39
C PHE A 308 -0.28 -4.05 -16.67
N GLU A 309 -1.33 -4.56 -17.35
CA GLU A 309 -2.23 -5.57 -16.77
C GLU A 309 -1.49 -6.88 -16.45
N CYS A 310 -0.55 -7.30 -17.30
CA CYS A 310 0.32 -8.44 -17.04
C CYS A 310 1.23 -8.22 -15.84
N ILE A 311 1.91 -7.06 -15.77
CA ILE A 311 2.80 -6.72 -14.64
C ILE A 311 2.01 -6.67 -13.33
N LEU A 312 0.82 -6.04 -13.32
CA LEU A 312 -0.07 -6.02 -12.16
C LEU A 312 -0.44 -7.42 -11.68
N THR A 313 -0.76 -8.32 -12.62
CA THR A 313 -1.10 -9.72 -12.31
C THR A 313 0.11 -10.48 -11.74
N ILE A 314 1.30 -10.30 -12.32
CA ILE A 314 2.54 -10.91 -11.82
C ILE A 314 2.84 -10.45 -10.39
N PHE A 315 2.76 -9.15 -10.13
CA PHE A 315 3.00 -8.59 -8.80
C PHE A 315 1.96 -9.02 -7.78
N PHE A 316 0.70 -9.20 -8.19
CA PHE A 316 -0.33 -9.81 -7.35
C PHE A 316 0.09 -11.23 -6.94
N VAL A 317 0.49 -12.08 -7.89
CA VAL A 317 0.95 -13.46 -7.61
C VAL A 317 2.15 -13.47 -6.67
N ILE A 318 3.17 -12.65 -6.92
CA ILE A 318 4.36 -12.56 -6.07
C ILE A 318 3.96 -12.16 -4.64
N SER A 319 3.10 -11.15 -4.50
CA SER A 319 2.64 -10.66 -3.20
C SER A 319 1.85 -11.72 -2.42
N VAL A 320 0.98 -12.47 -3.10
CA VAL A 320 0.24 -13.60 -2.50
C VAL A 320 1.19 -14.68 -1.98
N ASN A 321 2.20 -15.05 -2.76
CA ASN A 321 3.17 -16.07 -2.35
C ASN A 321 3.97 -15.61 -1.13
N ILE A 322 4.50 -14.38 -1.15
CA ILE A 322 5.25 -13.82 -0.02
C ILE A 322 4.39 -13.81 1.25
N LEU A 323 3.16 -13.29 1.17
CA LEU A 323 2.31 -13.17 2.34
C LEU A 323 1.82 -14.54 2.87
N SER A 324 1.61 -15.51 1.99
CA SER A 324 1.30 -16.90 2.36
C SER A 324 2.46 -17.56 3.10
N ILE A 325 3.71 -17.34 2.67
CA ILE A 325 4.91 -17.84 3.36
C ILE A 325 5.04 -17.21 4.75
N ILE A 326 4.85 -15.90 4.85
CA ILE A 326 4.91 -15.18 6.14
C ILE A 326 3.84 -15.73 7.09
N SER A 327 2.59 -15.82 6.63
CA SER A 327 1.47 -16.33 7.43
C SER A 327 1.68 -17.79 7.85
N GLY A 328 2.22 -18.62 6.96
CA GLY A 328 2.53 -20.02 7.26
C GLY A 328 3.62 -20.19 8.33
N ARG A 329 4.64 -19.32 8.33
CA ARG A 329 5.70 -19.33 9.35
C ARG A 329 5.17 -18.97 10.73
N GLU A 330 4.27 -18.00 10.83
CA GLU A 330 3.66 -17.61 12.11
C GLU A 330 2.86 -18.75 12.73
N VAL A 331 2.05 -19.45 11.92
CA VAL A 331 1.25 -20.60 12.39
C VAL A 331 2.14 -21.74 12.87
N TYR A 332 3.22 -22.06 12.15
CA TYR A 332 4.14 -23.12 12.56
C TYR A 332 4.88 -22.77 13.86
N GLY A 333 5.38 -21.54 13.98
CA GLY A 333 6.05 -21.06 15.18
C GLY A 333 5.16 -21.10 16.42
N SER A 334 3.88 -20.75 16.28
CA SER A 334 2.91 -20.81 17.38
C SER A 334 2.69 -22.24 17.88
N LYS A 335 2.54 -23.21 16.97
CA LYS A 335 2.32 -24.63 17.32
C LYS A 335 3.54 -25.26 18.01
N GLU A 336 4.74 -24.88 17.59
CA GLU A 336 5.98 -25.37 18.19
C GLU A 336 6.17 -24.84 19.63
N ASN A 337 5.85 -23.56 19.87
CA ASN A 337 5.88 -23.00 21.22
C ASN A 337 4.85 -23.66 22.14
N GLU A 338 3.62 -23.87 21.67
CA GLU A 338 2.57 -24.55 22.44
C GLU A 338 2.95 -26.00 22.77
N ARG A 339 3.65 -26.69 21.86
CA ARG A 339 4.18 -28.04 22.12
C ARG A 339 5.26 -28.03 23.19
N ARG A 340 6.16 -27.03 23.21
CA ARG A 340 7.21 -26.91 24.24
C ARG A 340 6.63 -26.64 25.62
N GLU A 341 5.60 -25.80 25.71
CA GLU A 341 4.91 -25.50 26.97
C GLU A 341 4.17 -26.73 27.52
N LYS A 342 3.67 -27.64 26.67
CA LYS A 342 3.04 -28.91 27.12
C LYS A 342 4.03 -29.98 27.57
N ILE A 343 5.34 -29.80 27.30
CA ILE A 343 6.39 -30.77 27.67
C ILE A 343 7.10 -30.36 28.98
N GLN A 344 6.95 -29.11 29.44
CA GLN A 344 7.47 -28.62 30.73
C GLN A 344 6.46 -28.77 31.86
#